data_AF-A0A4U7B9G7-F1
#
_entry.id   AF-A0A4U7B9G7-F1
#
_cell.length_a   1.000
_cell.length_b   1.000
_cell.length_c   1.000
_cell.angle_alpha   90.00
_cell.angle_beta   90.00
_cell.angle_gamma   90.00
#
_symmetry.space_group_name_H-M   'P 1'
#
loop_
_entity.id
_entity.type
_entity.pdbx_description
1 polymer ?
#
loop_
_entity_poly.entity_id
_entity_poly.type
_entity_poly.pdbx_seq_one_letter_code
_entity_poly.pdbx_strand_id
1 'polypeptide(L)'
;MFRHALRSSTRAVAVASSTSRFGVTRAAPAIVNASRGYAADAKASPTEVSSILEQRIRGVQEEASLAETGRVLSVGDGIARVHGMSNVQAEELVEFASGVKGMCMNLEAGQVGVVLFGSDRLVREGEVVKRTGAIVDVPVGEAMLGRVVNALGDPIDGKGPIKTTERRRAQLKAPGILPRQSVNQPVQTGLKSIDAMVPIGRGQRELIIGDRQTGKTAVALDTILNQKRFNNSNDESKKLYCVYVAVGQKRSTVAQFVKTLEENDAMKYSIVVAATASEAAPLQYLAPFTGEY
;
A
#
# COMPACT_ATOMS: atom_id res chain seq x y z
N MET A 1 -3.54 75.48 -5.80
CA MET A 1 -2.45 76.44 -6.09
C MET A 1 -1.66 75.87 -7.26
N PHE A 2 -1.87 76.32 -8.51
CA PHE A 2 -1.04 77.33 -9.20
C PHE A 2 0.47 76.96 -9.12
N ARG A 3 1.28 76.83 -10.17
CA ARG A 3 1.42 77.51 -11.49
C ARG A 3 2.47 76.73 -12.31
N HIS A 4 2.35 76.62 -13.64
CA HIS A 4 3.18 77.29 -14.68
C HIS A 4 4.71 77.22 -14.46
N ALA A 5 5.61 77.09 -15.43
CA ALA A 5 5.63 77.04 -16.90
C ALA A 5 7.12 76.88 -17.31
N LEU A 6 7.42 76.61 -18.60
CA LEU A 6 8.59 77.10 -19.40
C LEU A 6 8.57 76.34 -20.76
N ARG A 7 8.05 76.91 -21.86
CA ARG A 7 8.67 77.79 -22.89
C ARG A 7 9.93 77.24 -23.59
N SER A 8 9.78 76.84 -24.87
CA SER A 8 10.42 77.42 -26.10
C SER A 8 9.85 76.66 -27.34
N SER A 9 9.09 77.26 -28.27
CA SER A 9 9.47 78.02 -29.49
C SER A 9 10.62 77.37 -30.27
N THR A 10 10.45 76.92 -31.52
CA THR A 10 10.24 77.77 -32.72
C THR A 10 9.53 77.05 -33.88
N ARG A 11 8.83 77.83 -34.71
CA ARG A 11 8.21 77.46 -36.00
C ARG A 11 9.21 77.67 -37.15
N ALA A 12 9.13 76.84 -38.18
CA ALA A 12 9.36 77.27 -39.57
C ALA A 12 8.48 76.42 -40.52
N VAL A 13 7.86 77.11 -41.47
CA VAL A 13 6.93 76.61 -42.49
C VAL A 13 7.69 76.44 -43.81
N ALA A 14 7.38 75.40 -44.58
CA ALA A 14 7.52 75.44 -46.04
C ALA A 14 6.51 74.48 -46.70
N VAL A 15 5.73 75.03 -47.63
CA VAL A 15 4.81 74.32 -48.55
C VAL A 15 5.43 74.40 -49.96
N ALA A 16 5.51 73.26 -50.66
CA ALA A 16 5.73 73.14 -52.10
C ALA A 16 5.22 71.75 -52.53
N SER A 17 4.03 71.63 -53.14
CA SER A 17 3.71 71.66 -54.58
C SER A 17 3.99 70.37 -55.38
N SER A 18 2.89 69.81 -55.90
CA SER A 18 2.67 69.13 -57.20
C SER A 18 3.34 67.78 -57.59
N THR A 19 2.44 66.83 -57.92
CA THR A 19 2.48 65.82 -59.01
C THR A 19 3.56 64.72 -59.03
N SER A 20 3.15 63.44 -58.89
CA SER A 20 3.01 62.47 -60.01
C SER A 20 2.88 60.99 -59.58
N ARG A 21 1.87 60.33 -60.20
CA ARG A 21 1.76 58.94 -60.75
C ARG A 21 2.14 57.68 -59.94
N PHE A 22 1.12 56.81 -59.84
CA PHE A 22 1.06 55.34 -59.99
C PHE A 22 1.97 54.41 -59.16
N GLY A 23 1.33 53.56 -58.34
CA GLY A 23 1.96 52.41 -57.69
C GLY A 23 0.93 51.41 -57.12
N VAL A 24 0.55 50.43 -57.96
CA VAL A 24 -0.01 49.08 -57.69
C VAL A 24 -0.37 48.72 -56.24
N THR A 25 -1.66 48.52 -55.96
CA THR A 25 -2.12 47.77 -54.77
C THR A 25 -2.00 46.27 -55.03
N ARG A 26 -1.00 45.62 -54.41
CA ARG A 26 -0.95 44.14 -54.33
C ARG A 26 -1.91 43.67 -53.22
N ALA A 27 -2.91 42.88 -53.60
CA ALA A 27 -3.74 42.13 -52.67
C ALA A 27 -2.90 41.07 -51.94
N ALA A 28 -2.94 41.07 -50.61
CA ALA A 28 -2.35 40.02 -49.79
C ALA A 28 -3.18 38.72 -49.89
N PRO A 29 -2.56 37.53 -49.97
CA PRO A 29 -3.31 36.28 -50.04
C PRO A 29 -3.94 35.98 -48.67
N ALA A 30 -5.16 35.48 -48.68
CA ALA A 30 -5.86 35.00 -47.49
C ALA A 30 -5.09 33.81 -46.88
N ILE A 31 -4.77 33.91 -45.59
CA ILE A 31 -4.22 32.81 -44.80
C ILE A 31 -5.33 31.78 -44.63
N VAL A 32 -5.24 30.67 -45.37
CA VAL A 32 -6.06 29.49 -45.11
C VAL A 32 -5.55 28.89 -43.81
N ASN A 33 -6.28 29.10 -42.71
CA ASN A 33 -6.07 28.36 -41.48
C ASN A 33 -6.42 26.90 -41.73
N ALA A 34 -5.43 26.11 -42.15
CA ALA A 34 -5.49 24.67 -42.07
C ALA A 34 -5.54 24.29 -40.58
N SER A 35 -6.74 24.07 -40.05
CA SER A 35 -6.93 23.38 -38.79
C SER A 35 -6.33 21.98 -38.95
N ARG A 36 -5.08 21.83 -38.49
CA ARG A 36 -4.49 20.50 -38.27
C ARG A 36 -5.38 19.78 -37.27
N GLY A 37 -6.17 18.83 -37.76
CA GLY A 37 -6.87 17.89 -36.91
C GLY A 37 -5.82 17.11 -36.12
N TYR A 38 -5.82 17.27 -34.79
CA TYR A 38 -5.10 16.41 -33.88
C TYR A 38 -5.83 15.05 -33.84
N ALA A 39 -5.71 14.27 -34.91
CA ALA A 39 -6.08 12.87 -34.90
C ALA A 39 -4.88 12.05 -34.38
N ALA A 40 -4.92 11.79 -33.08
CA ALA A 40 -4.46 10.57 -32.41
C ALA A 40 -3.08 10.00 -32.77
N ASP A 41 -2.05 10.49 -32.09
CA ASP A 41 -1.06 9.60 -31.45
C ASP A 41 -1.59 9.21 -30.05
N ALA A 42 -2.83 8.73 -30.00
CA ALA A 42 -3.43 8.20 -28.79
C ALA A 42 -2.84 6.80 -28.57
N LYS A 43 -1.93 6.69 -27.61
CA LYS A 43 -1.38 5.40 -27.16
C LYS A 43 -2.56 4.47 -26.81
N ALA A 44 -2.54 3.25 -27.35
CA ALA A 44 -3.59 2.25 -27.16
C ALA A 44 -4.04 2.20 -25.69
N SER A 45 -5.34 2.40 -25.45
CA SER A 45 -5.85 2.41 -24.08
C SER A 45 -5.93 0.96 -23.56
N PRO A 46 -5.63 0.71 -22.27
CA PRO A 46 -5.66 -0.64 -21.72
C PRO A 46 -7.05 -1.31 -21.74
N THR A 47 -8.09 -0.53 -22.05
CA THR A 47 -9.49 -0.99 -22.14
C THR A 47 -9.86 -1.50 -23.55
N GLU A 48 -8.98 -1.39 -24.55
CA GLU A 48 -9.20 -1.79 -25.95
C GLU A 48 -8.94 -3.30 -26.18
N VAL A 49 -9.44 -4.15 -25.30
CA VAL A 49 -9.41 -5.60 -25.54
C VAL A 49 -10.61 -5.97 -26.42
N SER A 50 -10.38 -6.68 -27.53
CA SER A 50 -11.41 -6.99 -28.54
C SER A 50 -12.67 -7.62 -27.95
N SER A 51 -12.54 -8.43 -26.89
CA SER A 51 -13.65 -9.07 -26.18
C SER A 51 -14.59 -8.08 -25.50
N ILE A 52 -14.06 -6.99 -24.92
CA ILE A 52 -14.85 -5.96 -24.25
C ILE A 52 -15.62 -5.12 -25.29
N LEU A 53 -14.95 -4.78 -26.39
CA LEU A 53 -15.57 -4.03 -27.48
C LEU A 53 -16.71 -4.81 -28.12
N GLU A 54 -16.52 -6.12 -28.33
CA GLU A 54 -17.56 -7.00 -28.84
C GLU A 54 -18.78 -7.05 -27.90
N GLN A 55 -18.56 -7.17 -26.58
CA GLN A 55 -19.65 -7.12 -25.60
C GLN A 55 -20.42 -5.81 -25.63
N ARG A 56 -19.72 -4.66 -25.74
CA ARG A 56 -20.36 -3.34 -25.87
C ARG A 56 -21.19 -3.22 -27.15
N ILE A 57 -20.69 -3.73 -28.28
CA ILE A 57 -21.41 -3.71 -29.56
C ILE A 57 -22.67 -4.57 -29.51
N ARG A 58 -22.62 -5.71 -28.79
CA ARG A 58 -23.79 -6.59 -28.59
C ARG A 58 -24.89 -5.97 -27.72
N GLY A 59 -24.68 -4.78 -27.13
CA GLY A 59 -25.68 -4.08 -26.33
C GLY A 59 -26.00 -4.74 -24.99
N VAL A 60 -25.18 -5.68 -24.54
CA VAL A 60 -25.36 -6.36 -23.24
C VAL A 60 -24.91 -5.41 -22.14
N GLN A 61 -25.86 -4.66 -21.55
CA GLN A 61 -25.61 -3.85 -20.35
C GLN A 61 -25.58 -4.76 -19.11
N GLU A 62 -24.44 -5.42 -18.88
CA GLU A 62 -24.12 -6.11 -17.60
C GLU A 62 -23.66 -5.11 -16.51
N GLU A 63 -24.11 -3.85 -16.54
CA GLU A 63 -23.61 -2.79 -15.63
C GLU A 63 -23.86 -3.13 -14.15
N ALA A 64 -24.98 -3.78 -13.82
CA ALA A 64 -25.32 -4.14 -12.45
C ALA A 64 -24.42 -5.27 -11.88
N SER A 65 -23.98 -6.24 -12.70
CA SER A 65 -23.07 -7.30 -12.22
C SER A 65 -21.61 -6.83 -12.19
N LEU A 66 -21.24 -5.91 -13.07
CA LEU A 66 -19.89 -5.34 -13.15
C LEU A 66 -19.56 -4.37 -12.02
N ALA A 67 -20.55 -3.88 -11.26
CA ALA A 67 -20.29 -3.04 -10.09
C ALA A 67 -19.54 -3.82 -8.98
N GLU A 68 -19.96 -5.06 -8.73
CA GLU A 68 -19.47 -5.91 -7.63
C GLU A 68 -18.47 -6.98 -8.08
N THR A 69 -18.52 -7.36 -9.36
CA THR A 69 -17.64 -8.37 -9.95
C THR A 69 -16.83 -7.81 -11.11
N GLY A 70 -15.68 -8.41 -11.35
CA GLY A 70 -14.81 -8.06 -12.47
C GLY A 70 -14.30 -9.30 -13.20
N ARG A 71 -13.59 -9.07 -14.31
CA ARG A 71 -12.90 -10.11 -15.08
C ARG A 71 -11.43 -9.77 -15.25
N VAL A 72 -10.58 -10.77 -15.09
CA VAL A 72 -9.14 -10.61 -15.31
C VAL A 72 -8.86 -10.35 -16.80
N LEU A 73 -8.18 -9.25 -17.11
CA LEU A 73 -7.68 -8.92 -18.45
C LEU A 73 -6.30 -9.53 -18.69
N SER A 74 -5.43 -9.42 -17.70
CA SER A 74 -4.11 -10.01 -17.76
C SER A 74 -3.59 -10.28 -16.37
N VAL A 75 -2.69 -11.26 -16.28
CA VAL A 75 -2.00 -11.60 -15.04
C VAL A 75 -0.53 -11.88 -15.35
N GLY A 76 0.37 -11.36 -14.53
CA GLY A 76 1.81 -11.59 -14.63
C GLY A 76 2.56 -10.93 -13.48
N ASP A 77 3.67 -11.54 -13.08
CA ASP A 77 4.54 -11.06 -11.99
C ASP A 77 3.80 -10.78 -10.67
N GLY A 78 2.77 -11.59 -10.37
CA GLY A 78 1.93 -11.41 -9.18
C GLY A 78 0.99 -10.20 -9.22
N ILE A 79 0.78 -9.61 -10.39
CA ILE A 79 -0.16 -8.49 -10.61
C ILE A 79 -1.23 -8.93 -11.61
N ALA A 80 -2.49 -8.73 -11.25
CA ALA A 80 -3.64 -8.95 -12.12
C ALA A 80 -4.28 -7.60 -12.49
N ARG A 81 -4.56 -7.40 -13.77
CA ARG A 81 -5.38 -6.29 -14.25
C ARG A 81 -6.81 -6.79 -14.41
N VAL A 82 -7.75 -6.12 -13.76
CA VAL A 82 -9.15 -6.57 -13.70
C VAL A 82 -10.05 -5.49 -14.27
N HIS A 83 -10.93 -5.85 -15.20
CA HIS A 83 -11.97 -4.97 -15.71
C HIS A 83 -13.26 -5.13 -14.90
N GLY A 84 -13.99 -4.03 -14.71
CA GLY A 84 -15.19 -4.00 -13.85
C GLY A 84 -14.86 -3.58 -12.42
N MET A 85 -15.62 -4.10 -11.46
CA MET A 85 -15.58 -3.72 -10.04
C MET A 85 -15.70 -2.20 -9.82
N SER A 86 -16.67 -1.54 -10.47
CA SER A 86 -16.79 -0.07 -10.48
C SER A 86 -16.87 0.57 -9.09
N ASN A 87 -17.40 -0.14 -8.09
CA ASN A 87 -17.52 0.39 -6.72
C ASN A 87 -16.25 0.21 -5.86
N VAL A 88 -15.13 -0.29 -6.41
CA VAL A 88 -14.05 -0.88 -5.58
C VAL A 88 -13.29 0.22 -4.87
N GLN A 89 -12.90 -0.06 -3.64
CA GLN A 89 -12.10 0.85 -2.84
C GLN A 89 -10.61 0.58 -3.07
N ALA A 90 -9.81 1.63 -2.88
CA ALA A 90 -8.38 1.45 -2.79
C ALA A 90 -8.07 0.63 -1.51
N GLU A 91 -7.09 -0.28 -1.62
CA GLU A 91 -6.70 -1.20 -0.55
C GLU A 91 -7.81 -2.19 -0.13
N GLU A 92 -8.82 -2.37 -0.98
CA GLU A 92 -9.85 -3.39 -0.78
C GLU A 92 -9.30 -4.79 -1.06
N LEU A 93 -9.71 -5.75 -0.24
CA LEU A 93 -9.44 -7.15 -0.48
C LEU A 93 -10.41 -7.69 -1.54
N VAL A 94 -9.89 -8.46 -2.49
CA VAL A 94 -10.68 -9.15 -3.51
C VAL A 94 -10.34 -10.63 -3.54
N GLU A 95 -11.29 -11.44 -3.98
CA GLU A 95 -11.17 -12.88 -4.11
C GLU A 95 -11.40 -13.30 -5.54
N PHE A 96 -10.45 -14.05 -6.08
CA PHE A 96 -10.51 -14.65 -7.41
C PHE A 96 -11.30 -15.95 -7.34
N ALA A 97 -11.96 -16.37 -8.43
CA ALA A 97 -12.71 -17.63 -8.46
C ALA A 97 -11.85 -18.87 -8.12
N SER A 98 -10.54 -18.79 -8.34
CA SER A 98 -9.52 -19.75 -7.93
C SER A 98 -9.27 -19.82 -6.41
N GLY A 99 -9.84 -18.91 -5.62
CA GLY A 99 -9.64 -18.77 -4.18
C GLY A 99 -8.38 -17.98 -3.80
N VAL A 100 -7.63 -17.48 -4.78
CA VAL A 100 -6.50 -16.56 -4.53
C VAL A 100 -7.08 -15.23 -4.07
N LYS A 101 -6.51 -14.66 -3.01
CA LYS A 101 -6.85 -13.31 -2.54
C LYS A 101 -5.89 -12.29 -3.14
N GLY A 102 -6.36 -11.06 -3.32
CA GLY A 102 -5.53 -9.93 -3.74
C GLY A 102 -5.99 -8.62 -3.14
N MET A 103 -5.18 -7.58 -3.30
CA MET A 103 -5.48 -6.23 -2.84
C MET A 103 -5.50 -5.27 -4.02
N CYS A 104 -6.56 -4.47 -4.11
CA CYS A 104 -6.66 -3.39 -5.08
C CYS A 104 -5.70 -2.27 -4.72
N MET A 105 -4.72 -1.99 -5.58
CA MET A 105 -3.78 -0.88 -5.37
C MET A 105 -4.10 0.30 -6.29
N ASN A 106 -4.10 0.08 -7.60
CA ASN A 106 -4.30 1.14 -8.58
C ASN A 106 -5.73 1.08 -9.13
N LEU A 107 -6.46 2.19 -9.06
CA LEU A 107 -7.79 2.34 -9.64
C LEU A 107 -7.68 3.24 -10.87
N GLU A 108 -7.78 2.66 -12.07
CA GLU A 108 -7.77 3.38 -13.33
C GLU A 108 -9.18 3.41 -13.94
N ALA A 109 -9.45 4.36 -14.84
CA ALA A 109 -10.79 4.56 -15.40
C ALA A 109 -11.38 3.34 -16.14
N GLY A 110 -10.53 2.41 -16.60
CA GLY A 110 -10.95 1.21 -17.34
C GLY A 110 -10.53 -0.12 -16.70
N GLN A 111 -9.72 -0.10 -15.64
CA GLN A 111 -9.18 -1.31 -15.03
C GLN A 111 -8.73 -1.06 -13.59
N VAL A 112 -8.65 -2.13 -12.82
CA VAL A 112 -8.16 -2.16 -11.45
C VAL A 112 -6.89 -3.00 -11.42
N GLY A 113 -5.82 -2.42 -10.91
CA GLY A 113 -4.57 -3.13 -10.62
C GLY A 113 -4.69 -3.84 -9.27
N VAL A 114 -4.74 -5.17 -9.31
CA VAL A 114 -4.83 -6.04 -8.14
C VAL A 114 -3.51 -6.75 -7.94
N VAL A 115 -2.97 -6.64 -6.73
CA VAL A 115 -1.75 -7.34 -6.34
C VAL A 115 -2.11 -8.63 -5.64
N LEU A 116 -1.54 -9.76 -6.07
CA LEU A 116 -1.93 -11.10 -5.61
C LEU A 116 -1.18 -11.50 -4.32
N PHE A 117 -1.91 -12.02 -3.34
CA PHE A 117 -1.35 -12.57 -2.11
C PHE A 117 -0.95 -14.05 -2.23
N GLY A 118 -0.94 -14.60 -3.45
CA GLY A 118 -0.63 -15.99 -3.73
C GLY A 118 0.08 -16.15 -5.06
N SER A 119 0.13 -17.39 -5.56
CA SER A 119 0.69 -17.67 -6.89
C SER A 119 -0.27 -17.24 -7.99
N ASP A 120 0.25 -16.49 -8.96
CA ASP A 120 -0.41 -16.12 -10.20
C ASP A 120 -0.74 -17.31 -11.12
N ARG A 121 -0.06 -18.45 -10.96
CA ARG A 121 -0.27 -19.68 -11.76
C ARG A 121 -1.70 -20.23 -11.72
N LEU A 122 -2.45 -19.93 -10.66
CA LEU A 122 -3.83 -20.37 -10.51
C LEU A 122 -4.82 -19.42 -11.16
N VAL A 123 -4.40 -18.19 -11.43
CA VAL A 123 -5.24 -17.13 -11.99
C VAL A 123 -5.14 -17.15 -13.52
N ARG A 124 -6.28 -16.99 -14.20
CA ARG A 124 -6.34 -16.99 -15.67
C ARG A 124 -7.05 -15.75 -16.21
N GLU A 125 -6.73 -15.39 -17.45
CA GLU A 125 -7.49 -14.37 -18.18
C GLU A 125 -8.97 -14.79 -18.32
N GLY A 126 -9.86 -13.82 -18.17
CA GLY A 126 -11.32 -14.01 -18.18
C GLY A 126 -11.90 -14.53 -16.86
N GLU A 127 -11.07 -14.88 -15.87
CA GLU A 127 -11.52 -15.34 -14.56
C GLU A 127 -12.32 -14.25 -13.82
N VAL A 128 -13.36 -14.68 -13.10
CA VAL A 128 -14.20 -13.78 -12.31
C VAL A 128 -13.50 -13.41 -11.01
N VAL A 129 -13.49 -12.11 -10.71
CA VAL A 129 -13.00 -11.55 -9.46
C VAL A 129 -14.17 -10.95 -8.71
N LYS A 130 -14.27 -11.27 -7.42
CA LYS A 130 -15.30 -10.75 -6.52
C LYS A 130 -14.65 -9.86 -5.48
N ARG A 131 -15.28 -8.73 -5.20
CA ARG A 131 -14.87 -7.92 -4.07
C ARG A 131 -15.29 -8.55 -2.74
N THR A 132 -14.60 -8.19 -1.68
CA THR A 132 -15.01 -8.58 -0.32
C THR A 132 -15.78 -7.48 0.41
N GLY A 133 -15.74 -6.23 -0.07
CA GLY A 133 -16.36 -5.08 0.59
C GLY A 133 -15.56 -4.55 1.78
N ALA A 134 -14.39 -5.11 2.06
CA ALA A 134 -13.55 -4.76 3.19
C ALA A 134 -12.16 -4.33 2.72
N ILE A 135 -11.70 -3.18 3.23
CA ILE A 135 -10.27 -2.82 3.22
C ILE A 135 -9.51 -3.92 3.96
N VAL A 136 -8.31 -4.26 3.49
CA VAL A 136 -7.50 -5.34 4.06
C VAL A 136 -7.48 -5.27 5.59
N ASP A 137 -8.05 -6.30 6.20
CA ASP A 137 -8.18 -6.46 7.64
C ASP A 137 -7.71 -7.85 8.07
N VAL A 138 -7.40 -7.97 9.37
CA VAL A 138 -6.92 -9.22 9.97
C VAL A 138 -7.66 -9.53 11.27
N PRO A 139 -7.85 -10.80 11.61
CA PRO A 139 -8.44 -11.23 12.88
C PRO A 139 -7.54 -10.82 14.05
N VAL A 140 -8.06 -10.14 15.08
CA VAL A 140 -7.28 -9.70 16.25
C VAL A 140 -7.84 -10.26 17.55
N GLY A 141 -7.07 -10.19 18.64
CA GLY A 141 -7.52 -10.57 19.99
C GLY A 141 -6.68 -11.66 20.66
N GLU A 142 -7.01 -11.94 21.92
CA GLU A 142 -6.22 -12.84 22.78
C GLU A 142 -6.09 -14.27 22.24
N ALA A 143 -7.04 -14.74 21.44
CA ALA A 143 -7.00 -16.05 20.79
C ALA A 143 -5.82 -16.22 19.81
N MET A 144 -5.16 -15.13 19.42
CA MET A 144 -3.94 -15.14 18.60
C MET A 144 -2.69 -15.53 19.39
N LEU A 145 -2.71 -15.41 20.73
CA LEU A 145 -1.58 -15.75 21.58
C LEU A 145 -1.20 -17.23 21.43
N GLY A 146 0.08 -17.50 21.24
CA GLY A 146 0.59 -18.86 21.02
C GLY A 146 0.46 -19.36 19.58
N ARG A 147 -0.10 -18.55 18.66
CA ARG A 147 -0.32 -18.93 17.27
C ARG A 147 0.78 -18.44 16.34
N VAL A 148 0.96 -19.16 15.25
CA VAL A 148 1.76 -18.72 14.10
C VAL A 148 0.82 -18.49 12.92
N VAL A 149 0.82 -17.27 12.38
CA VAL A 149 -0.10 -16.83 11.32
C VAL A 149 0.63 -16.27 10.12
N ASN A 150 -0.02 -16.30 8.96
CA ASN A 150 0.44 -15.60 7.75
C ASN A 150 0.13 -14.10 7.83
N ALA A 151 0.49 -13.33 6.80
CA ALA A 151 0.23 -11.89 6.75
C ALA A 151 -1.26 -11.51 6.71
N LEU A 152 -2.17 -12.43 6.38
CA LEU A 152 -3.63 -12.23 6.37
C LEU A 152 -4.31 -12.70 7.67
N GLY A 153 -3.53 -13.19 8.64
CA GLY A 153 -4.00 -13.73 9.91
C GLY A 153 -4.54 -15.15 9.84
N ASP A 154 -4.36 -15.87 8.73
CA ASP A 154 -4.69 -17.29 8.64
C ASP A 154 -3.62 -18.12 9.38
N PRO A 155 -4.01 -19.12 10.21
CA PRO A 155 -3.06 -19.93 10.96
C PRO A 155 -2.27 -20.88 10.05
N ILE A 156 -0.96 -20.94 10.28
CA ILE A 156 -0.01 -21.81 9.55
C ILE A 156 0.70 -22.82 10.46
N ASP A 157 0.33 -22.86 11.74
CA ASP A 157 0.89 -23.75 12.76
C ASP A 157 0.26 -25.15 12.80
N GLY A 158 -0.81 -25.40 12.05
CA GLY A 158 -1.53 -26.67 12.07
C GLY A 158 -2.34 -26.94 13.34
N LYS A 159 -2.48 -25.95 14.24
CA LYS A 159 -3.21 -26.08 15.53
C LYS A 159 -4.73 -25.81 15.39
N GLY A 160 -5.26 -25.88 14.17
CA GLY A 160 -6.67 -25.60 13.85
C GLY A 160 -6.97 -24.11 13.61
N PRO A 161 -8.25 -23.73 13.41
CA PRO A 161 -8.64 -22.34 13.16
C PRO A 161 -8.47 -21.45 14.40
N ILE A 162 -8.37 -20.13 14.20
CA ILE A 162 -8.36 -19.15 15.30
C ILE A 162 -9.78 -18.70 15.55
N LYS A 163 -10.23 -18.79 16.81
CA LYS A 163 -11.57 -18.38 17.22
C LYS A 163 -11.54 -16.94 17.72
N THR A 164 -11.56 -15.98 16.80
CA THR A 164 -11.79 -14.57 17.14
C THR A 164 -12.89 -13.97 16.29
N THR A 165 -13.62 -13.02 16.86
CA THR A 165 -14.72 -12.29 16.23
C THR A 165 -14.31 -10.88 15.82
N GLU A 166 -13.27 -10.31 16.43
CA GLU A 166 -12.81 -8.96 16.10
C GLU A 166 -11.86 -8.99 14.90
N ARG A 167 -12.06 -8.05 13.97
CA ARG A 167 -11.17 -7.79 12.85
C ARG A 167 -10.74 -6.34 12.86
N ARG A 168 -9.48 -6.09 12.52
CA ARG A 168 -8.89 -4.75 12.49
C ARG A 168 -8.20 -4.52 11.15
N ARG A 169 -8.36 -3.32 10.59
CA ARG A 169 -7.68 -2.93 9.34
C ARG A 169 -6.18 -2.94 9.53
N ALA A 170 -5.44 -3.44 8.53
CA ALA A 170 -3.99 -3.47 8.55
C ALA A 170 -3.38 -2.05 8.56
N GLN A 171 -4.00 -1.12 7.82
CA GLN A 171 -3.55 0.28 7.76
C GLN A 171 -4.46 1.18 8.60
N LEU A 172 -4.16 1.26 9.89
CA LEU A 172 -4.78 2.24 10.78
C LEU A 172 -3.95 3.52 10.86
N LYS A 173 -4.65 4.65 10.96
CA LYS A 173 -4.00 5.92 11.22
C LYS A 173 -3.44 5.92 12.65
N ALA A 174 -2.14 6.18 12.78
CA ALA A 174 -1.50 6.27 14.07
C ALA A 174 -2.12 7.37 14.97
N PRO A 175 -2.08 7.21 16.30
CA PRO A 175 -2.55 8.23 17.24
C PRO A 175 -1.84 9.57 17.02
N GLY A 176 -2.62 10.66 17.08
CA GLY A 176 -2.11 12.04 17.03
C GLY A 176 -1.27 12.41 18.27
N ILE A 177 -1.00 13.69 18.46
CA ILE A 177 -0.17 14.17 19.59
C ILE A 177 -0.92 14.06 20.93
N LEU A 178 -2.16 14.54 20.98
CA LEU A 178 -2.95 14.66 22.21
C LEU A 178 -3.15 13.35 23.01
N PRO A 179 -3.41 12.17 22.39
CA PRO A 179 -3.57 10.93 23.15
C PRO A 179 -2.24 10.29 23.60
N ARG A 180 -1.08 10.86 23.26
CA ARG A 180 0.22 10.28 23.62
C ARG A 180 0.62 10.69 25.04
N GLN A 181 1.29 9.76 25.72
CA GLN A 181 1.92 10.01 27.00
C GLN A 181 3.43 9.86 26.86
N SER A 182 4.18 10.57 27.71
CA SER A 182 5.63 10.41 27.78
C SER A 182 6.00 8.99 28.22
N VAL A 183 6.97 8.40 27.54
CA VAL A 183 7.49 7.07 27.88
C VAL A 183 8.23 7.14 29.22
N ASN A 184 7.69 6.48 30.24
CA ASN A 184 8.24 6.48 31.60
C ASN A 184 8.37 5.08 32.23
N GLN A 185 7.94 4.04 31.54
CA GLN A 185 8.04 2.65 32.01
C GLN A 185 9.10 1.91 31.18
N PRO A 186 10.02 1.16 31.81
CA PRO A 186 11.06 0.43 31.07
C PRO A 186 10.53 -0.87 30.46
N VAL A 187 11.14 -1.27 29.35
CA VAL A 187 11.14 -2.64 28.83
C VAL A 187 12.46 -3.28 29.25
N GLN A 188 12.39 -4.29 30.10
CA GLN A 188 13.58 -4.97 30.61
C GLN A 188 14.04 -6.00 29.57
N THR A 189 15.11 -5.71 28.83
CA THR A 189 15.62 -6.63 27.81
C THR A 189 16.33 -7.83 28.42
N GLY A 190 16.91 -7.66 29.61
CA GLY A 190 17.74 -8.67 30.28
C GLY A 190 19.19 -8.66 29.80
N LEU A 191 19.53 -7.77 28.85
CA LEU A 191 20.87 -7.61 28.31
C LEU A 191 21.55 -6.42 28.98
N LYS A 192 22.61 -6.69 29.73
CA LYS A 192 23.35 -5.65 30.49
C LYS A 192 23.80 -4.48 29.62
N SER A 193 24.25 -4.75 28.39
CA SER A 193 24.70 -3.71 27.47
C SER A 193 23.57 -2.78 27.02
N ILE A 194 22.34 -3.28 26.91
CA ILE A 194 21.19 -2.49 26.47
C ILE A 194 20.59 -1.79 27.69
N ASP A 195 20.21 -2.54 28.72
CA ASP A 195 19.48 -1.98 29.87
C ASP A 195 20.31 -0.93 30.65
N ALA A 196 21.65 -0.98 30.59
CA ALA A 196 22.51 -0.01 31.26
C ALA A 196 22.92 1.19 30.38
N MET A 197 23.15 0.99 29.07
CA MET A 197 23.70 2.05 28.20
C MET A 197 22.64 2.67 27.29
N VAL A 198 21.69 1.87 26.79
CA VAL A 198 20.66 2.27 25.82
C VAL A 198 19.31 1.69 26.27
N PRO A 199 18.75 2.16 27.41
CA PRO A 199 17.52 1.61 27.96
C PRO A 199 16.34 1.85 27.02
N ILE A 200 15.46 0.84 26.90
CA ILE A 200 14.27 0.90 26.05
C ILE A 200 13.03 1.11 26.93
N GLY A 201 12.18 2.06 26.57
CA GLY A 201 10.91 2.30 27.27
C GLY A 201 9.66 1.76 26.54
N ARG A 202 8.58 1.50 27.29
CA ARG A 202 7.28 1.08 26.75
C ARG A 202 6.66 2.22 25.95
N GLY A 203 6.46 2.01 24.65
CA GLY A 203 6.00 3.03 23.71
C GLY A 203 7.13 3.73 22.93
N GLN A 204 8.39 3.37 23.17
CA GLN A 204 9.54 3.77 22.35
C GLN A 204 9.70 2.84 21.14
N ARG A 205 10.33 3.36 20.08
CA ARG A 205 10.80 2.57 18.94
C ARG A 205 12.32 2.57 18.95
N GLU A 206 12.93 1.39 18.93
CA GLU A 206 14.37 1.23 18.94
C GLU A 206 14.83 0.44 17.72
N LEU A 207 15.90 0.91 17.05
CA LEU A 207 16.40 0.29 15.81
C LEU A 207 17.59 -0.62 16.12
N ILE A 208 17.42 -1.93 15.90
CA ILE A 208 18.52 -2.90 15.94
C ILE A 208 19.12 -3.02 14.53
N ILE A 209 20.20 -2.28 14.27
CA ILE A 209 20.92 -2.28 12.98
C ILE A 209 22.29 -2.96 13.10
N GLY A 210 22.74 -3.59 12.02
CA GLY A 210 24.06 -4.21 11.92
C GLY A 210 24.14 -5.20 10.76
N ASP A 211 25.34 -5.73 10.52
CA ASP A 211 25.62 -6.64 9.40
C ASP A 211 24.90 -8.00 9.51
N ARG A 212 24.96 -8.79 8.45
CA ARG A 212 24.43 -10.16 8.48
C ARG A 212 25.14 -10.95 9.58
N GLN A 213 24.38 -11.79 10.30
CA GLN A 213 24.90 -12.69 11.33
C GLN A 213 25.54 -12.02 12.57
N THR A 214 25.23 -10.74 12.86
CA THR A 214 25.72 -10.03 14.06
C THR A 214 24.83 -10.17 15.30
N GLY A 215 23.96 -11.18 15.36
CA GLY A 215 23.13 -11.42 16.55
C GLY A 215 21.87 -10.57 16.69
N LYS A 216 21.45 -9.82 15.66
CA LYS A 216 20.21 -9.00 15.71
C LYS A 216 18.97 -9.79 16.17
N THR A 217 18.77 -10.98 15.62
CA THR A 217 17.65 -11.85 16.00
C THR A 217 17.81 -12.40 17.42
N ALA A 218 19.04 -12.65 17.87
CA ALA A 218 19.31 -13.12 19.23
C ALA A 218 18.94 -12.05 20.26
N VAL A 219 19.29 -10.78 20.02
CA VAL A 219 18.88 -9.66 20.88
C VAL A 219 17.36 -9.59 21.05
N ALA A 220 16.61 -9.69 19.94
CA ALA A 220 15.15 -9.68 19.98
C ALA A 220 14.58 -10.93 20.69
N LEU A 221 15.14 -12.11 20.41
CA LEU A 221 14.72 -13.36 21.03
C LEU A 221 14.94 -13.34 22.54
N ASP A 222 16.13 -12.96 23.00
CA ASP A 222 16.48 -12.88 24.43
C ASP A 222 15.56 -11.88 25.14
N THR A 223 15.24 -10.76 24.49
CA THR A 223 14.28 -9.77 25.01
C THR A 223 12.89 -10.39 25.21
N ILE A 224 12.38 -11.15 24.24
CA ILE A 224 11.09 -11.86 24.33
C ILE A 224 11.13 -12.90 25.46
N LEU A 225 12.18 -13.71 25.53
CA LEU A 225 12.35 -14.74 26.56
C LEU A 225 12.41 -14.13 27.97
N ASN A 226 13.05 -12.96 28.11
CA ASN A 226 13.14 -12.28 29.40
C ASN A 226 11.78 -11.82 29.95
N GLN A 227 10.79 -11.57 29.07
CA GLN A 227 9.46 -11.12 29.49
C GLN A 227 8.66 -12.17 30.25
N LYS A 228 9.05 -13.45 30.16
CA LYS A 228 8.41 -14.57 30.88
C LYS A 228 8.24 -14.28 32.38
N ARG A 229 9.23 -13.65 32.99
CA ARG A 229 9.25 -13.32 34.43
C ARG A 229 8.10 -12.38 34.82
N PHE A 230 7.78 -11.43 33.94
CA PHE A 230 6.71 -10.46 34.16
C PHE A 230 5.35 -11.03 33.76
N ASN A 231 5.30 -11.83 32.69
CA ASN A 231 4.06 -12.45 32.21
C ASN A 231 3.53 -13.57 33.12
N ASN A 232 4.42 -14.22 33.88
CA ASN A 232 4.04 -15.18 34.92
C ASN A 232 3.56 -14.52 36.23
N SER A 233 3.68 -13.20 36.34
CA SER A 233 3.15 -12.45 37.48
C SER A 233 1.64 -12.23 37.33
N ASN A 234 0.93 -12.10 38.45
CA ASN A 234 -0.50 -11.75 38.48
C ASN A 234 -0.76 -10.26 38.19
N ASP A 235 0.28 -9.46 38.00
CA ASP A 235 0.18 -8.01 37.77
C ASP A 235 0.09 -7.70 36.27
N GLU A 236 -1.14 -7.45 35.78
CA GLU A 236 -1.41 -7.10 34.38
C GLU A 236 -0.64 -5.86 33.91
N SER A 237 -0.38 -4.89 34.80
CA SER A 237 0.31 -3.65 34.43
C SER A 237 1.76 -3.87 33.99
N LYS A 238 2.36 -4.98 34.45
CA LYS A 238 3.74 -5.36 34.15
C LYS A 238 3.85 -6.36 33.02
N LYS A 239 2.77 -6.98 32.58
CA LYS A 239 2.82 -7.92 31.46
C LYS A 239 3.25 -7.20 30.17
N LEU A 240 3.88 -7.96 29.29
CA LEU A 240 4.30 -7.51 27.96
C LEU A 240 4.11 -8.68 26.99
N TYR A 241 3.04 -8.61 26.20
CA TYR A 241 2.82 -9.51 25.08
C TYR A 241 3.78 -9.16 23.94
N CYS A 242 4.24 -10.17 23.22
CA CYS A 242 5.27 -10.03 22.20
C CYS A 242 4.72 -10.44 20.83
N VAL A 243 4.93 -9.60 19.82
CA VAL A 243 4.64 -9.98 18.43
C VAL A 243 5.95 -9.99 17.67
N TYR A 244 6.28 -11.14 17.06
CA TYR A 244 7.45 -11.29 16.22
C TYR A 244 7.02 -11.43 14.76
N VAL A 245 7.44 -10.47 13.92
CA VAL A 245 7.10 -10.46 12.49
C VAL A 245 8.32 -10.88 11.68
N ALA A 246 8.25 -12.08 11.10
CA ALA A 246 9.29 -12.63 10.25
C ALA A 246 9.00 -12.33 8.77
N VAL A 247 9.77 -11.40 8.20
CA VAL A 247 9.63 -10.98 6.79
C VAL A 247 10.81 -11.49 5.97
N GLY A 248 10.51 -12.22 4.89
CA GLY A 248 11.53 -12.69 3.93
C GLY A 248 12.51 -13.71 4.54
N GLN A 249 12.21 -14.27 5.70
CA GLN A 249 13.03 -15.31 6.33
C GLN A 249 12.75 -16.68 5.72
N LYS A 250 13.74 -17.57 5.79
CA LYS A 250 13.53 -18.98 5.42
C LYS A 250 12.56 -19.62 6.41
N ARG A 251 11.63 -20.44 5.91
CA ARG A 251 10.66 -21.16 6.74
C ARG A 251 11.30 -22.00 7.84
N SER A 252 12.44 -22.61 7.57
CA SER A 252 13.22 -23.38 8.55
C SER A 252 13.72 -22.51 9.73
N THR A 253 14.14 -21.27 9.44
CA THR A 253 14.60 -20.33 10.48
C THR A 253 13.45 -19.89 11.37
N VAL A 254 12.28 -19.62 10.79
CA VAL A 254 11.07 -19.28 11.56
C VAL A 254 10.64 -20.47 12.42
N ALA A 255 10.63 -21.69 11.88
CA ALA A 255 10.30 -22.89 12.63
C ALA A 255 11.26 -23.12 13.81
N GLN A 256 12.57 -22.91 13.61
CA GLN A 256 13.55 -22.98 14.69
C GLN A 256 13.30 -21.91 15.76
N PHE A 257 12.98 -20.67 15.35
CA PHE A 257 12.65 -19.58 16.27
C PHE A 257 11.42 -19.92 17.13
N VAL A 258 10.32 -20.39 16.51
CA VAL A 258 9.11 -20.83 17.21
C VAL A 258 9.42 -21.97 18.17
N LYS A 259 10.21 -22.96 17.74
CA LYS A 259 10.65 -24.07 18.60
C LYS A 259 11.40 -23.56 19.83
N THR A 260 12.33 -22.61 19.68
CA THR A 260 13.04 -22.02 20.83
C THR A 260 12.08 -21.29 21.77
N LEU A 261 11.07 -20.60 21.25
CA LEU A 261 10.02 -19.98 22.08
C LEU A 261 9.19 -21.03 22.82
N GLU A 262 8.83 -22.15 22.19
CA GLU A 262 8.09 -23.25 22.81
C GLU A 262 8.91 -23.94 23.90
N GLU A 263 10.18 -24.26 23.65
CA GLU A 263 11.10 -24.88 24.62
C GLU A 263 11.29 -24.02 25.88
N ASN A 264 11.22 -22.70 25.73
CA ASN A 264 11.33 -21.75 26.82
C ASN A 264 9.98 -21.31 27.40
N ASP A 265 8.86 -21.88 26.94
CA ASP A 265 7.49 -21.56 27.37
C ASP A 265 7.11 -20.07 27.15
N ALA A 266 7.67 -19.45 26.12
CA ALA A 266 7.44 -18.06 25.73
C ALA A 266 6.29 -17.88 24.72
N MET A 267 5.84 -18.96 24.08
CA MET A 267 4.70 -18.89 23.14
C MET A 267 3.40 -18.45 23.81
N LYS A 268 3.21 -18.66 25.13
CA LYS A 268 2.00 -18.27 25.87
C LYS A 268 1.65 -16.79 25.75
N TYR A 269 2.64 -15.93 25.54
CA TYR A 269 2.49 -14.49 25.40
C TYR A 269 3.04 -13.96 24.09
N SER A 270 3.36 -14.85 23.14
CA SER A 270 3.95 -14.46 21.85
C SER A 270 3.03 -14.80 20.69
N ILE A 271 3.01 -13.93 19.68
CA ILE A 271 2.37 -14.15 18.37
C ILE A 271 3.48 -14.09 17.33
N VAL A 272 3.49 -15.05 16.40
CA VAL A 272 4.45 -15.02 15.30
C VAL A 272 3.71 -14.82 13.99
N VAL A 273 3.98 -13.69 13.32
CA VAL A 273 3.52 -13.44 11.95
C VAL A 273 4.65 -13.82 11.02
N ALA A 274 4.40 -14.74 10.09
CA ALA A 274 5.41 -15.20 9.15
C ALA A 274 4.95 -14.92 7.72
N ALA A 275 5.70 -14.05 7.04
CA ALA A 275 5.68 -13.92 5.58
C ALA A 275 7.05 -14.36 5.05
N THR A 276 7.16 -15.65 4.75
CA THR A 276 8.44 -16.29 4.42
C THR A 276 8.92 -15.94 3.02
N ALA A 277 10.20 -16.18 2.74
CA ALA A 277 10.78 -15.94 1.41
C ALA A 277 10.14 -16.76 0.28
N SER A 278 9.42 -17.84 0.60
CA SER A 278 8.68 -18.65 -0.38
C SER A 278 7.32 -18.09 -0.74
N GLU A 279 6.83 -17.10 0.00
CA GLU A 279 5.54 -16.47 -0.22
C GLU A 279 5.64 -15.27 -1.16
N ALA A 280 4.49 -14.88 -1.71
CA ALA A 280 4.40 -13.75 -2.62
C ALA A 280 4.91 -12.45 -1.97
N ALA A 281 5.60 -11.62 -2.74
CA ALA A 281 6.13 -10.33 -2.28
C ALA A 281 5.08 -9.43 -1.57
N PRO A 282 3.80 -9.40 -1.98
CA PRO A 282 2.78 -8.59 -1.31
C PRO A 282 2.48 -9.02 0.12
N LEU A 283 2.61 -10.31 0.44
CA LEU A 283 2.49 -10.80 1.81
C LEU A 283 3.65 -10.29 2.68
N GLN A 284 4.86 -10.23 2.13
CA GLN A 284 6.03 -9.68 2.82
C GLN A 284 5.89 -8.18 3.08
N TYR A 285 5.28 -7.45 2.14
CA TYR A 285 4.93 -6.05 2.32
C TYR A 285 3.86 -5.85 3.41
N LEU A 286 2.82 -6.70 3.43
CA LEU A 286 1.69 -6.55 4.34
C LEU A 286 2.01 -6.98 5.78
N ALA A 287 2.85 -7.99 5.98
CA ALA A 287 3.08 -8.61 7.29
C ALA A 287 3.42 -7.65 8.44
N PRO A 288 4.28 -6.62 8.27
CA PRO A 288 4.54 -5.65 9.34
C PRO A 288 3.30 -4.88 9.80
N PHE A 289 2.37 -4.59 8.89
CA PHE A 289 1.12 -3.87 9.20
C PHE A 289 0.10 -4.76 9.91
N THR A 290 0.19 -6.08 9.71
CA THR A 290 -0.73 -7.02 10.34
C THR A 290 -0.22 -7.57 11.66
N GLY A 291 0.98 -7.18 12.10
CA GLY A 291 1.52 -7.48 13.43
C GLY A 291 0.92 -6.66 14.58
N GLU A 292 -0.07 -5.82 14.34
CA GLU A 292 -0.73 -4.98 15.35
C GLU A 292 -1.94 -5.71 15.98
N TYR A 293 -1.67 -6.73 16.79
CA TYR A 293 -2.67 -7.55 17.51
C TYR A 293 -2.99 -7.04 18.91
#